data_AF-A0A351MM89-F1
#
_entry.id   AF-A0A351MM89-F1
#
_cell.length_a   1.000
_cell.length_b   1.000
_cell.length_c   1.000
_cell.angle_alpha   90.00
_cell.angle_beta   90.00
_cell.angle_gamma   90.00
#
_symmetry.space_group_name_H-M   'P 1'
#
loop_
_entity.id
_entity.type
_entity.pdbx_description
1 polymer ?
#
loop_
_entity_poly.entity_id
_entity_poly.type
_entity_poly.pdbx_seq_one_letter_code
_entity_poly.pdbx_strand_id
1 'polypeptide(L)'
;ASVSCIYGIGEPDTYQKMSLPLIAGHSLPRQELMRQLVDMQFTRTPMSLARGQFRARGDVVEICPASGGPVVRVEMFDEEIERIRLIDPTTGEVAGEEAELTIFPANHYVTSEERLDGALVGIEEELKERMAYFRERERFLETERISQRTRYDLEMIRETGSCAGVENYSRWLDGRAPGSPPFTLMDYFGDDYLLILDESHLAVPQVGGQLAGDRSRKENLVEFGFRLPSAFDNRPLSFEEFEARMPQVIYSSATPGPYELRRADEVVDLVVRPTGLLDPEVIVRPTKGQIDDLIGEINATIERGERTLITCLTQRQAEDLAAYLKNLGIKTHWLHAQVDTLERPVLLRDLRLGVVDVLVGINLL
;
A
#
# COMPACT_ATOMS: atom_id res chain seq x y z
N ALA A 1 6.51 0.64 -5.45
CA ALA A 1 5.21 0.78 -4.74
C ALA A 1 4.15 0.01 -5.52
N SER A 2 3.05 -0.41 -4.90
CA SER A 2 1.86 -0.86 -5.65
C SER A 2 0.98 0.36 -6.00
N VAL A 3 -0.24 0.13 -6.48
CA VAL A 3 -1.26 1.19 -6.61
C VAL A 3 -1.57 1.92 -5.29
N SER A 4 -1.03 1.49 -4.14
CA SER A 4 -1.07 2.27 -2.91
C SER A 4 -0.42 3.66 -3.04
N CYS A 5 0.47 3.87 -4.02
CA CYS A 5 1.14 5.17 -4.21
C CYS A 5 0.19 6.31 -4.60
N ILE A 6 -1.01 6.02 -5.10
CA ILE A 6 -2.02 7.02 -5.46
C ILE A 6 -3.09 7.19 -4.38
N TYR A 7 -2.96 6.52 -3.24
CA TYR A 7 -3.88 6.67 -2.11
C TYR A 7 -3.43 7.81 -1.19
N GLY A 8 -4.41 8.38 -0.51
CA GLY A 8 -4.20 9.50 0.38
C GLY A 8 -3.22 9.19 1.52
N ILE A 9 -2.23 10.05 1.71
CA ILE A 9 -1.38 10.15 2.90
C ILE A 9 -1.34 11.63 3.31
N GLY A 10 -0.85 11.95 4.52
CA GLY A 10 -0.85 13.35 4.97
C GLY A 10 0.07 14.24 4.14
N GLU A 11 -0.15 15.54 4.26
CA GLU A 11 0.57 16.59 3.55
C GLU A 11 2.11 16.50 3.78
N PRO A 12 2.93 16.44 2.71
CA PRO A 12 4.38 16.31 2.82
C PRO A 12 5.02 17.44 3.67
N ASP A 13 4.62 18.68 3.44
CA ASP A 13 5.12 19.85 4.17
C ASP A 13 4.85 19.75 5.67
N THR A 14 3.66 19.27 6.05
CA THR A 14 3.31 19.09 7.46
C THR A 14 4.11 17.94 8.06
N TYR A 15 4.24 16.83 7.34
CA TYR A 15 5.06 15.69 7.76
C TYR A 15 6.53 16.10 8.00
N GLN A 16 7.09 16.91 7.11
CA GLN A 16 8.46 17.43 7.23
C GLN A 16 8.60 18.43 8.39
N LYS A 17 7.66 19.37 8.54
CA LYS A 17 7.68 20.36 9.64
C LYS A 17 7.56 19.73 11.03
N MET A 18 6.88 18.58 11.13
CA MET A 18 6.75 17.82 12.36
C MET A 18 7.90 16.83 12.61
N SER A 19 8.92 16.83 11.75
CA SER A 19 10.14 16.06 12.02
C SER A 19 10.96 16.70 13.15
N LEU A 20 11.64 15.87 13.92
CA LEU A 20 12.43 16.27 15.07
C LEU A 20 13.92 16.02 14.79
N PRO A 21 14.71 17.07 14.48
CA PRO A 21 16.14 16.95 14.37
C PRO A 21 16.76 16.82 15.77
N LEU A 22 17.59 15.80 15.95
CA LEU A 22 18.39 15.55 17.14
C LEU A 22 19.85 15.82 16.79
N ILE A 23 20.52 16.73 17.49
CA ILE A 23 21.91 17.11 17.22
C ILE A 23 22.68 17.00 18.53
N ALA A 24 23.79 16.26 18.53
CA ALA A 24 24.67 16.18 19.68
C ALA A 24 25.29 17.55 19.97
N GLY A 25 25.28 17.96 21.24
CA GLY A 25 25.71 19.28 21.69
C GLY A 25 24.63 20.38 21.64
N HIS A 26 23.43 20.08 21.13
CA HIS A 26 22.32 21.03 21.16
C HIS A 26 21.55 20.97 22.47
N SER A 27 21.08 22.14 22.91
CA SER A 27 20.20 22.25 24.06
C SER A 27 18.78 21.80 23.69
N LEU A 28 18.32 20.73 24.32
CA LEU A 28 16.97 20.22 24.23
C LEU A 28 16.56 19.61 25.58
N PRO A 29 15.72 20.29 26.38
CA PRO A 29 15.25 19.77 27.64
C PRO A 29 14.53 18.43 27.48
N ARG A 30 14.72 17.52 28.44
CA ARG A 30 14.20 16.14 28.31
C ARG A 30 12.69 16.09 28.21
N GLN A 31 12.02 16.96 28.97
CA GLN A 31 10.56 17.07 28.94
C GLN A 31 10.07 17.56 27.59
N GLU A 32 10.81 18.47 26.97
CA GLU A 32 10.51 18.99 25.64
C GLU A 32 10.68 17.93 24.56
N LEU A 33 11.78 17.15 24.60
CA LEU A 33 11.97 15.98 23.73
C LEU A 33 10.79 15.00 23.84
N MET A 34 10.39 14.63 25.06
CA MET A 34 9.27 13.72 25.25
C MET A 34 7.93 14.30 24.77
N ARG A 35 7.71 15.60 24.94
CA ARG A 35 6.51 16.30 24.47
C ARG A 35 6.43 16.27 22.95
N GLN A 36 7.51 16.66 22.26
CA GLN A 36 7.56 16.63 20.79
C GLN A 36 7.37 15.22 20.23
N LEU A 37 7.92 14.18 20.88
CA LEU A 37 7.66 12.79 20.47
C LEU A 37 6.18 12.40 20.58
N VAL A 38 5.48 12.86 21.62
CA VAL A 38 4.03 12.64 21.76
C VAL A 38 3.26 13.40 20.69
N ASP A 39 3.62 14.65 20.40
CA ASP A 39 3.02 15.46 19.32
C ASP A 39 3.20 14.78 17.95
N MET A 40 4.33 14.09 17.77
CA MET A 40 4.65 13.24 16.61
C MET A 40 3.98 11.85 16.64
N GLN A 41 3.03 11.62 17.54
CA GLN A 41 2.24 10.39 17.69
C GLN A 41 3.03 9.16 18.20
N PHE A 42 4.18 9.36 18.85
CA PHE A 42 4.86 8.25 19.53
C PHE A 42 4.20 7.93 20.87
N THR A 43 4.08 6.64 21.17
CA THR A 43 3.54 6.17 22.45
C THR A 43 4.65 5.95 23.47
N ARG A 44 4.54 6.57 24.65
CA ARG A 44 5.46 6.29 25.76
C ARG A 44 5.14 4.94 26.40
N THR A 45 6.16 4.10 26.58
CA THR A 45 6.02 2.80 27.24
C THR A 45 7.08 2.60 28.34
N PRO A 46 6.74 2.02 29.50
CA PRO A 46 7.73 1.57 30.47
C PRO A 46 8.35 0.21 30.11
N MET A 47 7.78 -0.51 29.13
CA MET A 47 8.10 -1.90 28.80
C MET A 47 9.13 -2.02 27.65
N SER A 48 9.05 -3.11 26.89
CA SER A 48 9.80 -3.31 25.64
C SER A 48 9.35 -2.30 24.59
N LEU A 49 10.32 -1.74 23.85
CA LEU A 49 10.05 -0.82 22.75
C LEU A 49 9.55 -1.57 21.53
N ALA A 50 8.36 -1.23 21.05
CA ALA A 50 7.91 -1.53 19.70
C ALA A 50 8.07 -0.29 18.79
N ARG A 51 7.90 -0.46 17.47
CA ARG A 51 7.93 0.65 16.51
C ARG A 51 6.90 1.73 16.87
N GLY A 52 7.27 3.00 16.70
CA GLY A 52 6.41 4.13 17.06
C GLY A 52 6.29 4.35 18.58
N GLN A 53 7.22 3.78 19.36
CA GLN A 53 7.24 3.95 20.81
C GLN A 53 8.56 4.53 21.29
N PHE A 54 8.52 5.17 22.45
CA PHE A 54 9.71 5.60 23.16
C PHE A 54 9.63 5.28 24.65
N ARG A 55 10.79 5.24 25.31
CA ARG A 55 10.89 5.11 26.76
C ARG A 55 11.99 6.01 27.29
N ALA A 56 11.81 6.48 28.52
CA ALA A 56 12.79 7.32 29.19
C ALA A 56 13.22 6.67 30.50
N ARG A 57 14.53 6.54 30.72
CA ARG A 57 15.15 5.95 31.91
C ARG A 57 16.31 6.85 32.37
N GLY A 58 16.11 7.58 33.46
CA GLY A 58 17.05 8.62 33.88
C GLY A 58 17.23 9.65 32.75
N ASP A 59 18.49 9.87 32.39
CA ASP A 59 18.92 10.83 31.36
C ASP A 59 18.98 10.21 29.96
N VAL A 60 18.47 9.00 29.79
CA VAL A 60 18.43 8.30 28.50
C VAL A 60 17.00 8.24 27.98
N VAL A 61 16.80 8.68 26.74
CA VAL A 61 15.56 8.52 25.99
C VAL A 61 15.82 7.59 24.81
N GLU A 62 15.13 6.46 24.76
CA GLU A 62 15.22 5.51 23.66
C GLU A 62 13.95 5.55 22.82
N ILE A 63 14.12 5.74 21.51
CA ILE A 63 13.06 5.95 20.53
C ILE A 63 13.16 4.84 19.49
N CYS A 64 12.06 4.15 19.20
CA CYS A 64 12.01 3.14 18.15
C CYS A 64 11.25 3.71 16.94
N PRO A 65 11.95 4.11 15.86
CA PRO A 65 11.32 4.76 14.70
C PRO A 65 10.19 3.93 14.09
N ALA A 66 9.12 4.59 13.64
CA ALA A 66 7.99 3.92 13.00
C ALA A 66 8.34 3.30 11.64
N SER A 67 9.26 3.93 10.90
CA SER A 67 9.83 3.45 9.64
C SER A 67 10.64 2.15 9.79
N GLY A 68 10.96 1.75 11.03
CA GLY A 68 11.87 0.65 11.33
C GLY A 68 13.33 1.10 11.35
N GLY A 69 14.24 0.14 11.53
CA GLY A 69 15.67 0.40 11.72
C GLY A 69 16.11 0.33 13.18
N PRO A 70 17.28 0.91 13.51
CA PRO A 70 17.84 0.86 14.86
C PRO A 70 17.00 1.68 15.86
N VAL A 71 17.03 1.28 17.12
CA VAL A 71 16.54 2.10 18.24
C VAL A 71 17.51 3.26 18.44
N VAL A 72 16.98 4.47 18.46
CA VAL A 72 17.74 5.70 18.68
C VAL A 72 17.81 5.95 20.18
N ARG A 73 19.00 5.84 20.76
CA ARG A 73 19.28 6.15 22.16
C ARG A 73 19.88 7.55 22.25
N VAL A 74 19.12 8.48 22.82
CA VAL A 74 19.52 9.85 23.12
C VAL A 74 19.99 9.88 24.57
N GLU A 75 21.28 10.09 24.78
CA GLU A 75 21.90 10.27 26.09
C GLU A 75 22.01 11.77 26.37
N MET A 76 21.45 12.20 27.49
CA MET A 76 21.34 13.61 27.85
C MET A 76 22.20 13.95 29.06
N PHE A 77 22.64 15.20 29.13
CA PHE A 77 23.27 15.79 30.30
C PHE A 77 22.64 17.16 30.57
N ASP A 78 21.98 17.31 31.73
CA ASP A 78 21.13 18.45 32.06
C ASP A 78 20.07 18.74 30.97
N GLU A 79 20.25 19.82 30.20
CA GLU A 79 19.36 20.24 29.11
C GLU A 79 20.03 20.12 27.73
N GLU A 80 21.05 19.28 27.60
CA GLU A 80 21.84 19.08 26.38
C GLU A 80 21.83 17.61 25.94
N ILE A 81 21.78 17.38 24.62
CA ILE A 81 21.99 16.05 24.04
C ILE A 81 23.49 15.78 24.04
N GLU A 82 23.97 14.88 24.89
CA GLU A 82 25.39 14.52 24.92
C GLU A 82 25.74 13.62 23.73
N ARG A 83 24.94 12.58 23.49
CA ARG A 83 25.21 11.57 22.44
C ARG A 83 23.94 10.99 21.84
N ILE A 84 24.03 10.58 20.59
CA ILE A 84 22.97 9.87 19.87
C ILE A 84 23.54 8.55 19.37
N ARG A 85 23.05 7.43 19.91
CA ARG A 85 23.50 6.08 19.54
C ARG A 85 22.42 5.30 18.82
N LEU A 86 22.84 4.49 17.87
CA LEU A 86 21.99 3.55 17.17
C LEU A 86 22.16 2.18 17.82
N ILE A 87 21.07 1.61 18.31
CA ILE A 87 21.03 0.32 19.01
C ILE A 87 20.29 -0.69 18.14
N ASP A 88 20.86 -1.87 17.93
CA ASP A 88 20.16 -2.95 17.25
C ASP A 88 18.97 -3.42 18.11
N PRO A 89 17.72 -3.41 17.60
CA PRO A 89 16.53 -3.73 18.38
C PRO A 89 16.46 -5.20 18.82
N THR A 90 17.23 -6.09 18.19
CA THR A 90 17.19 -7.54 18.43
C THR A 90 18.27 -7.97 19.42
N THR A 91 19.50 -7.49 19.24
CA THR A 91 20.67 -7.87 20.05
C THR A 91 20.90 -6.91 21.21
N GLY A 92 20.47 -5.65 21.09
CA GLY A 92 20.74 -4.60 22.07
C GLY A 92 22.16 -4.01 21.98
N GLU A 93 22.96 -4.43 20.99
CA GLU A 93 24.31 -3.91 20.76
C GLU A 93 24.29 -2.51 20.14
N VAL A 94 25.33 -1.73 20.40
CA VAL A 94 25.53 -0.42 19.79
C VAL A 94 26.00 -0.63 18.35
N ALA A 95 25.16 -0.29 17.38
CA ALA A 95 25.46 -0.36 15.96
C ALA A 95 26.28 0.83 15.46
N GLY A 96 26.15 1.99 16.11
CA GLY A 96 26.87 3.21 15.74
C GLY A 96 26.52 4.41 16.62
N GLU A 97 27.16 5.54 16.35
CA GLU A 97 26.92 6.84 16.98
C GLU A 97 26.82 7.89 15.87
N GLU A 98 25.83 8.77 15.98
CA GLU A 98 25.53 9.81 14.98
C GLU A 98 25.65 11.19 15.63
N ALA A 99 26.20 12.16 14.89
CA ALA A 99 26.26 13.55 15.34
C ALA A 99 24.91 14.26 15.19
N GLU A 100 24.14 13.87 14.18
CA GLU A 100 22.83 14.43 13.84
C GLU A 100 21.91 13.32 13.29
N LEU A 101 20.66 13.30 13.73
CA LEU A 101 19.64 12.37 13.27
C LEU A 101 18.26 13.02 13.32
N THR A 102 17.45 12.83 12.27
CA THR A 102 16.06 13.29 12.27
C THR A 102 15.10 12.15 12.57
N ILE A 103 14.22 12.34 13.56
CA ILE A 103 13.08 11.47 13.82
C ILE A 103 11.89 11.99 13.02
N PHE A 104 11.20 11.09 12.32
CA PHE A 104 9.96 11.41 11.60
C PHE A 104 8.72 10.99 12.38
N PRO A 105 7.56 11.62 12.13
CA PRO A 105 6.32 11.27 12.83
C PRO A 105 5.94 9.79 12.70
N ALA A 106 5.33 9.24 13.76
CA ALA A 106 4.97 7.82 13.81
C ALA A 106 3.76 7.45 12.93
N ASN A 107 3.00 8.46 12.49
CA ASN A 107 1.85 8.35 11.60
C ASN A 107 2.01 9.32 10.43
N HIS A 108 1.35 9.05 9.31
CA HIS A 108 1.35 9.96 8.15
C HIS A 108 0.26 11.04 8.25
N TYR A 109 -0.78 10.87 9.08
CA TYR A 109 -1.87 11.85 9.24
C TYR A 109 -1.68 12.76 10.48
N VAL A 110 -0.47 13.25 10.70
CA VAL A 110 -0.22 14.18 11.82
C VAL A 110 -0.55 15.60 11.38
N THR A 111 -1.19 16.36 12.26
CA THR A 111 -1.58 17.76 12.03
C THR A 111 -1.30 18.60 13.27
N SER A 112 -1.26 19.92 13.13
CA SER A 112 -1.07 20.83 14.27
C SER A 112 -2.34 20.93 15.11
N GLU A 113 -2.20 21.27 16.39
CA GLU A 113 -3.33 21.45 17.32
C GLU A 113 -4.34 22.49 16.80
N GLU A 114 -3.86 23.61 16.25
CA GLU A 114 -4.71 24.65 15.65
C GLU A 114 -5.54 24.14 14.46
N ARG A 115 -4.95 23.30 13.59
CA ARG A 115 -5.68 22.69 12.47
C ARG A 115 -6.67 21.64 12.97
N LEU A 116 -6.31 20.90 14.02
CA LEU A 116 -7.16 19.88 14.63
C LEU A 116 -8.45 20.51 15.16
N ASP A 117 -8.37 21.65 15.85
CA ASP A 117 -9.54 22.35 16.38
C ASP A 117 -10.50 22.80 15.26
N GLY A 118 -9.95 23.36 14.18
CA GLY A 118 -10.74 23.71 12.99
C GLY A 118 -11.40 22.49 12.33
N ALA A 119 -10.66 21.38 12.23
CA ALA A 119 -11.17 20.13 11.67
C ALA A 119 -12.32 19.56 12.52
N LEU A 120 -12.21 19.57 13.85
CA LEU A 120 -13.24 19.10 14.76
C LEU A 120 -14.55 19.88 14.60
N VAL A 121 -14.47 21.20 14.49
CA VAL A 121 -15.65 22.07 14.24
C VAL A 121 -16.32 21.70 12.92
N GLY A 122 -15.54 21.58 11.84
CA GLY A 122 -16.07 21.21 10.52
C GLY A 122 -16.73 19.83 10.49
N ILE A 123 -16.13 18.83 11.15
CA ILE A 123 -16.69 17.49 11.27
C ILE A 123 -18.01 17.51 12.06
N GLU A 124 -18.10 18.30 13.12
CA GLU A 124 -19.34 18.46 13.88
C GLU A 124 -20.46 19.13 13.10
N GLU A 125 -20.13 20.14 12.28
CA GLU A 125 -21.09 20.80 11.40
C GLU A 125 -21.61 19.83 10.33
N GLU A 126 -20.72 19.11 9.65
CA GLU A 126 -21.10 18.10 8.66
C GLU A 126 -21.93 16.97 9.29
N LEU A 127 -21.62 16.58 10.53
CA LEU A 127 -22.43 15.61 11.28
C LEU A 127 -23.85 16.13 11.50
N LYS A 128 -24.01 17.39 11.94
CA LYS A 128 -25.33 18.01 12.16
C LYS A 128 -26.16 18.03 10.88
N GLU A 129 -25.56 18.45 9.77
CA GLU A 129 -26.19 18.45 8.45
C GLU A 129 -26.59 17.05 8.01
N ARG A 130 -25.69 16.07 8.16
CA ARG A 130 -25.95 14.69 7.75
C ARG A 130 -27.04 14.02 8.60
N MET A 131 -27.09 14.32 9.89
CA MET A 131 -28.17 13.88 10.77
C MET A 131 -29.52 14.49 10.38
N ALA A 132 -29.56 15.78 10.01
CA ALA A 132 -30.78 16.42 9.52
C ALA A 132 -31.27 15.75 8.22
N TYR A 133 -30.36 15.52 7.27
CA TYR A 133 -30.65 14.82 6.00
C TYR A 133 -31.33 13.46 6.21
N PHE A 134 -30.84 12.66 7.16
CA PHE A 134 -31.41 11.34 7.46
C PHE A 134 -32.75 11.44 8.19
N ARG A 135 -32.89 12.37 9.14
CA ARG A 135 -34.15 12.59 9.87
C ARG A 135 -35.29 13.03 8.95
N GLU A 136 -35.02 13.93 8.01
CA GLU A 136 -35.99 14.38 7.01
C GLU A 136 -36.50 13.24 6.11
N ARG A 137 -35.72 12.16 5.98
CA ARG A 137 -36.06 10.96 5.19
C ARG A 137 -36.55 9.79 6.05
N GLU A 138 -36.85 10.04 7.33
CA GLU A 138 -37.28 9.03 8.30
C GLU A 138 -36.28 7.88 8.50
N ARG A 139 -34.99 8.13 8.20
CA ARG A 139 -33.87 7.18 8.34
C ARG A 139 -33.25 7.27 9.73
N PHE A 140 -34.03 6.89 10.75
CA PHE A 140 -33.65 7.07 12.15
C PHE A 140 -32.46 6.18 12.58
N LEU A 141 -32.35 4.96 12.03
CA LEU A 141 -31.26 4.05 12.36
C LEU A 141 -29.91 4.59 11.88
N GLU A 142 -29.86 5.11 10.64
CA GLU A 142 -28.67 5.73 10.08
C GLU A 142 -28.30 7.02 10.81
N THR A 143 -29.30 7.80 11.23
CA THR A 143 -29.08 9.00 12.06
C THR A 143 -28.39 8.65 13.37
N GLU A 144 -28.86 7.62 14.07
CA GLU A 144 -28.27 7.19 15.35
C GLU A 144 -26.87 6.61 15.13
N ARG A 145 -26.70 5.80 14.09
CA ARG A 145 -25.43 5.17 13.72
C ARG A 145 -24.35 6.22 13.43
N ILE A 146 -24.63 7.21 12.58
CA ILE A 146 -23.64 8.22 12.21
C ILE A 146 -23.30 9.11 13.42
N SER A 147 -24.30 9.42 14.25
CA SER A 147 -24.13 10.20 15.48
C SER A 147 -23.20 9.50 16.47
N GLN A 148 -23.48 8.24 16.81
CA GLN A 148 -22.68 7.48 17.78
C GLN A 148 -21.24 7.32 17.30
N ARG A 149 -21.05 6.90 16.04
CA ARG A 149 -19.73 6.67 15.46
C ARG A 149 -18.90 7.96 15.41
N THR A 150 -19.47 9.03 14.85
CA THR A 150 -18.72 10.28 14.64
C THR A 150 -18.42 10.96 15.97
N ARG A 151 -19.32 10.93 16.95
CA ARG A 151 -19.05 11.51 18.29
C ARG A 151 -17.94 10.78 19.02
N TYR A 152 -17.93 9.45 18.95
CA TYR A 152 -16.83 8.65 19.51
C TYR A 152 -15.50 8.97 18.81
N ASP A 153 -15.50 9.02 17.47
CA ASP A 153 -14.30 9.36 16.71
C ASP A 153 -13.80 10.79 17.06
N LEU A 154 -14.70 11.77 17.24
CA LEU A 154 -14.38 13.14 17.67
C LEU A 154 -13.80 13.19 19.10
N GLU A 155 -14.32 12.40 20.03
CA GLU A 155 -13.80 12.30 21.41
C GLU A 155 -12.39 11.72 21.40
N MET A 156 -12.16 10.63 20.65
CA MET A 156 -10.84 10.03 20.49
C MET A 156 -9.83 11.00 19.87
N ILE A 157 -10.22 11.74 18.83
CA ILE A 157 -9.35 12.74 18.19
C ILE A 157 -8.97 13.85 19.18
N ARG A 158 -9.90 14.32 20.03
CA ARG A 158 -9.60 15.32 21.07
C ARG A 158 -8.64 14.82 22.14
N GLU A 159 -8.80 13.57 22.58
CA GLU A 159 -7.99 13.02 23.68
C GLU A 159 -6.62 12.54 23.22
N THR A 160 -6.52 12.01 22.00
CA THR A 160 -5.32 11.29 21.54
C THR A 160 -4.71 11.86 20.26
N GLY A 161 -5.35 12.83 19.62
CA GLY A 161 -4.94 13.36 18.31
C GLY A 161 -5.25 12.43 17.13
N SER A 162 -5.90 11.29 17.37
CA SER A 162 -6.20 10.30 16.33
C SER A 162 -7.39 9.40 16.70
N CYS A 163 -7.86 8.61 15.74
CA CYS A 163 -8.89 7.58 15.97
C CYS A 163 -8.74 6.42 14.98
N ALA A 164 -9.50 5.34 15.21
CA ALA A 164 -9.54 4.21 14.30
C ALA A 164 -10.24 4.62 12.99
N GLY A 165 -9.47 4.68 11.90
CA GLY A 165 -9.97 5.13 10.61
C GLY A 165 -9.92 6.64 10.43
N VAL A 166 -8.95 7.32 11.06
CA VAL A 166 -8.73 8.77 10.98
C VAL A 166 -8.63 9.29 9.55
N GLU A 167 -8.19 8.47 8.60
CA GLU A 167 -8.10 8.81 7.17
C GLU A 167 -9.45 9.22 6.56
N ASN A 168 -10.57 8.76 7.12
CA ASN A 168 -11.91 9.15 6.67
C ASN A 168 -12.24 10.62 6.95
N TYR A 169 -11.43 11.29 7.77
CA TYR A 169 -11.50 12.71 8.07
C TYR A 169 -10.36 13.51 7.42
N SER A 170 -9.55 12.88 6.56
CA SER A 170 -8.34 13.48 5.95
C SER A 170 -8.59 14.86 5.34
N ARG A 171 -9.69 15.06 4.59
CA ARG A 171 -10.03 16.39 4.05
C ARG A 171 -10.07 17.48 5.12
N TRP A 172 -10.71 17.18 6.25
CA TRP A 172 -10.83 18.12 7.36
C TRP A 172 -9.48 18.34 8.05
N LEU A 173 -8.74 17.27 8.29
CA LEU A 173 -7.43 17.30 8.95
C LEU A 173 -6.37 18.06 8.13
N ASP A 174 -6.45 17.95 6.81
CA ASP A 174 -5.59 18.65 5.85
C ASP A 174 -6.09 20.09 5.56
N GLY A 175 -7.29 20.47 6.03
CA GLY A 175 -7.90 21.76 5.71
C GLY A 175 -8.22 21.97 4.22
N ARG A 176 -8.45 20.88 3.48
CA ARG A 176 -8.65 20.90 2.03
C ARG A 176 -10.09 21.23 1.64
N ALA A 177 -10.26 21.84 0.46
CA ALA A 177 -11.59 22.07 -0.11
C ALA A 177 -12.29 20.74 -0.51
N PRO A 178 -13.63 20.65 -0.45
CA PRO A 178 -14.38 19.49 -0.95
C PRO A 178 -14.03 19.12 -2.39
N GLY A 179 -13.90 17.83 -2.67
CA GLY A 179 -13.55 17.30 -4.00
C GLY A 179 -12.07 17.41 -4.40
N SER A 180 -11.25 18.15 -3.65
CA SER A 180 -9.82 18.28 -3.94
C SER A 180 -9.09 16.93 -3.89
N PRO A 181 -8.03 16.74 -4.70
CA PRO A 181 -7.22 15.54 -4.65
C PRO A 181 -6.56 15.40 -3.26
N PRO A 182 -6.41 14.16 -2.76
CA PRO A 182 -5.56 13.91 -1.61
C PRO A 182 -4.08 14.18 -1.93
N PHE A 183 -3.26 14.34 -0.89
CA PHE A 183 -1.81 14.14 -1.03
C PHE A 183 -1.50 12.65 -1.10
N THR A 184 -0.49 12.28 -1.86
CA THR A 184 -0.11 10.90 -2.15
C THR A 184 1.40 10.74 -2.06
N LEU A 185 1.89 9.51 -2.21
CA LEU A 185 3.33 9.26 -2.23
C LEU A 185 4.03 10.06 -3.34
N MET A 186 3.35 10.32 -4.46
CA MET A 186 3.91 11.08 -5.58
C MET A 186 4.24 12.52 -5.18
N ASP A 187 3.44 13.12 -4.30
CA ASP A 187 3.65 14.50 -3.83
C ASP A 187 4.88 14.62 -2.89
N TYR A 188 5.44 13.50 -2.41
CA TYR A 188 6.66 13.48 -1.58
C TYR A 188 7.96 13.51 -2.40
N PHE A 189 7.90 13.27 -3.71
CA PHE A 189 9.07 13.28 -4.59
C PHE A 189 9.38 14.67 -5.19
N GLY A 190 8.47 15.63 -5.06
CA GLY A 190 8.57 16.94 -5.70
C GLY A 190 8.26 16.91 -7.20
N ASP A 191 8.65 17.97 -7.91
CA ASP A 191 8.26 18.18 -9.31
C ASP A 191 9.17 17.45 -10.34
N ASP A 192 10.34 16.96 -9.91
CA ASP A 192 11.37 16.38 -10.80
C ASP A 192 11.77 14.98 -10.34
N TYR A 193 10.97 13.98 -10.74
CA TYR A 193 11.23 12.59 -10.44
C TYR A 193 10.90 11.67 -11.62
N LEU A 194 11.48 10.47 -11.60
CA LEU A 194 11.22 9.45 -12.61
C LEU A 194 10.19 8.44 -12.12
N LEU A 195 9.09 8.30 -12.87
CA LEU A 195 8.11 7.24 -12.68
C LEU A 195 8.39 6.09 -13.65
N ILE A 196 8.56 4.87 -13.13
CA ILE A 196 8.62 3.65 -13.95
C ILE A 196 7.37 2.83 -13.68
N LEU A 197 6.56 2.62 -14.72
CA LEU A 197 5.37 1.78 -14.66
C LEU A 197 5.69 0.42 -15.25
N ASP A 198 5.95 -0.54 -14.37
CA ASP A 198 6.15 -1.94 -14.73
C ASP A 198 4.83 -2.63 -15.09
N GLU A 199 4.89 -3.52 -16.07
CA GLU A 199 3.73 -4.13 -16.73
C GLU A 199 2.62 -3.09 -17.03
N SER A 200 3.01 -2.01 -17.71
CA SER A 200 2.16 -0.82 -17.90
C SER A 200 0.77 -1.13 -18.45
N HIS A 201 0.68 -2.15 -19.30
CA HIS A 201 -0.55 -2.61 -19.93
C HIS A 201 -1.60 -3.13 -18.93
N LEU A 202 -1.15 -3.53 -17.73
CA LEU A 202 -1.98 -3.87 -16.58
C LEU A 202 -2.05 -2.71 -15.57
N ALA A 203 -0.91 -2.08 -15.28
CA ALA A 203 -0.82 -1.04 -14.25
C ALA A 203 -1.68 0.19 -14.57
N VAL A 204 -1.71 0.62 -15.83
CA VAL A 204 -2.47 1.80 -16.29
C VAL A 204 -3.99 1.58 -16.09
N PRO A 205 -4.61 0.49 -16.62
CA PRO A 205 -6.01 0.18 -16.32
C PRO A 205 -6.29 0.00 -14.82
N GLN A 206 -5.37 -0.62 -14.09
CA GLN A 206 -5.54 -0.86 -12.65
C GLN A 206 -5.64 0.46 -11.87
N VAL A 207 -4.80 1.44 -12.20
CA VAL A 207 -4.85 2.80 -11.63
C VAL A 207 -6.16 3.48 -12.00
N GLY A 208 -6.55 3.45 -13.29
CA GLY A 208 -7.81 4.07 -13.75
C GLY A 208 -9.07 3.49 -13.08
N GLY A 209 -9.03 2.23 -12.65
CA GLY A 209 -10.13 1.58 -11.95
C GLY A 209 -10.24 1.88 -10.45
N GLN A 210 -9.19 2.42 -9.81
CA GLN A 210 -9.17 2.57 -8.34
C GLN A 210 -10.24 3.52 -7.83
N LEU A 211 -10.40 4.70 -8.45
CA LEU A 211 -11.35 5.73 -8.00
C LEU A 211 -12.81 5.24 -8.04
N ALA A 212 -13.22 4.65 -9.15
CA ALA A 212 -14.58 4.13 -9.30
C ALA A 212 -14.86 3.00 -8.31
N GLY A 213 -13.91 2.08 -8.12
CA GLY A 213 -14.02 1.00 -7.14
C GLY A 213 -14.11 1.51 -5.70
N ASP A 214 -13.28 2.49 -5.33
CA ASP A 214 -13.32 3.09 -3.99
C ASP A 214 -14.64 3.82 -3.72
N ARG A 215 -15.10 4.61 -4.68
CA ARG A 215 -16.37 5.34 -4.60
C ARG A 215 -17.56 4.39 -4.42
N SER A 216 -17.64 3.32 -5.22
CA SER A 216 -18.72 2.33 -5.12
C SER A 216 -18.79 1.66 -3.73
N ARG A 217 -17.64 1.37 -3.10
CA ARG A 217 -17.61 0.84 -1.73
C ARG A 217 -18.12 1.86 -0.70
N LYS A 218 -17.70 3.11 -0.84
CA LYS A 218 -18.04 4.18 0.11
C LYS A 218 -19.47 4.68 -0.02
N GLU A 219 -20.06 4.59 -1.21
CA GLU A 219 -21.46 4.97 -1.45
C GLU A 219 -22.38 4.26 -0.46
N ASN A 220 -22.25 2.94 -0.30
CA ASN A 220 -23.02 2.19 0.70
C ASN A 220 -22.72 2.64 2.14
N LEU A 221 -21.46 2.88 2.49
CA LEU A 221 -21.10 3.31 3.85
C LEU A 221 -21.70 4.66 4.21
N VAL A 222 -21.65 5.62 3.28
CA VAL A 222 -22.21 6.97 3.47
C VAL A 222 -23.73 6.93 3.41
N GLU A 223 -24.31 6.16 2.48
CA GLU A 223 -25.75 5.98 2.34
C GLU A 223 -26.34 5.39 3.61
N PHE A 224 -25.72 4.35 4.19
CA PHE A 224 -26.19 3.71 5.41
C PHE A 224 -25.64 4.33 6.71
N GLY A 225 -25.09 5.55 6.67
CA GLY A 225 -24.72 6.30 7.88
C GLY A 225 -23.57 5.69 8.70
N PHE A 226 -22.68 4.92 8.07
CA PHE A 226 -21.43 4.46 8.68
C PHE A 226 -20.31 5.52 8.62
N ARG A 227 -20.35 6.39 7.60
CA ARG A 227 -19.35 7.45 7.37
C ARG A 227 -20.03 8.75 6.90
N LEU A 228 -19.38 9.88 7.17
CA LEU A 228 -19.78 11.20 6.67
C LEU A 228 -19.51 11.33 5.16
N PRO A 229 -20.19 12.24 4.44
CA PRO A 229 -19.91 12.50 3.03
C PRO A 229 -18.44 12.86 2.72
N SER A 230 -17.76 13.57 3.62
CA SER A 230 -16.32 13.87 3.52
C SER A 230 -15.42 12.65 3.36
N ALA A 231 -15.87 11.45 3.74
CA ALA A 231 -15.13 10.22 3.50
C ALA A 231 -14.91 9.91 2.00
N PHE A 232 -15.72 10.49 1.10
CA PHE A 232 -15.47 10.41 -0.34
C PHE A 232 -14.20 11.14 -0.77
N ASP A 233 -13.78 12.16 -0.02
CA ASP A 233 -12.57 12.94 -0.30
C ASP A 233 -11.29 12.23 0.18
N ASN A 234 -11.43 11.12 0.94
CA ASN A 234 -10.35 10.17 1.26
C ASN A 234 -10.17 9.11 0.15
N ARG A 235 -10.10 9.52 -1.10
CA ARG A 235 -10.10 8.63 -2.28
C ARG A 235 -8.69 8.42 -2.81
N PRO A 236 -8.45 7.44 -3.70
CA PRO A 236 -7.27 7.50 -4.56
C PRO A 236 -7.39 8.65 -5.58
N LEU A 237 -6.29 8.99 -6.24
CA LEU A 237 -6.29 9.90 -7.38
C LEU A 237 -7.20 9.39 -8.49
N SER A 238 -7.83 10.31 -9.22
CA SER A 238 -8.37 10.02 -10.54
C SER A 238 -7.22 9.73 -11.51
N PHE A 239 -7.54 9.16 -12.67
CA PHE A 239 -6.51 8.89 -13.68
C PHE A 239 -5.89 10.19 -14.19
N GLU A 240 -6.70 11.24 -14.37
CA GLU A 240 -6.26 12.57 -14.79
C GLU A 240 -5.37 13.24 -13.73
N GLU A 241 -5.72 13.09 -12.45
CA GLU A 241 -4.91 13.60 -11.35
C GLU A 241 -3.57 12.85 -11.21
N PHE A 242 -3.55 11.56 -11.56
CA PHE A 242 -2.35 10.74 -11.63
C PHE A 242 -1.46 11.15 -12.81
N GLU A 243 -2.03 11.32 -14.00
CA GLU A 243 -1.33 11.81 -15.19
C GLU A 243 -0.69 13.19 -14.98
N ALA A 244 -1.40 14.09 -14.30
CA ALA A 244 -0.89 15.42 -13.98
C ALA A 244 0.36 15.39 -13.07
N ARG A 245 0.60 14.29 -12.37
CA ARG A 245 1.75 14.08 -11.48
C ARG A 245 2.85 13.24 -12.12
N MET A 246 2.84 13.03 -13.44
CA MET A 246 3.89 12.30 -14.16
C MET A 246 4.84 13.27 -14.89
N PRO A 247 5.88 13.83 -14.24
CA PRO A 247 6.82 14.72 -14.93
C PRO A 247 7.64 13.96 -15.97
N GLN A 248 8.17 12.79 -15.61
CA GLN A 248 8.87 11.88 -16.51
C GLN A 248 8.42 10.45 -16.24
N VAL A 249 8.03 9.72 -17.29
CA VAL A 249 7.50 8.36 -17.16
C VAL A 249 8.11 7.40 -18.18
N ILE A 250 8.50 6.22 -17.70
CA ILE A 250 8.87 5.07 -18.53
C ILE A 250 7.78 4.01 -18.36
N TYR A 251 7.12 3.66 -19.46
CA TYR A 251 6.21 2.53 -19.53
C TYR A 251 7.02 1.27 -19.90
N SER A 252 7.09 0.30 -19.00
CA SER A 252 7.76 -0.98 -19.22
C SER A 252 6.71 -2.06 -19.43
N SER A 253 6.68 -2.67 -20.62
CA SER A 253 5.75 -3.75 -20.96
C SER A 253 6.22 -4.48 -22.22
N ALA A 254 6.11 -5.80 -22.23
CA ALA A 254 6.30 -6.59 -23.45
C ALA A 254 5.15 -6.39 -24.45
N THR A 255 3.99 -5.94 -23.98
CA THR A 255 2.79 -5.70 -24.78
C THR A 255 2.17 -4.35 -24.39
N PRO A 256 2.78 -3.20 -24.77
CA PRO A 256 2.28 -1.88 -24.40
C PRO A 256 0.81 -1.67 -24.82
N GLY A 257 0.00 -1.14 -23.91
CA GLY A 257 -1.40 -0.88 -24.18
C GLY A 257 -1.64 0.35 -25.08
N PRO A 258 -2.92 0.59 -25.48
CA PRO A 258 -3.26 1.72 -26.34
C PRO A 258 -2.98 3.09 -25.71
N TYR A 259 -3.03 3.21 -24.38
CA TYR A 259 -2.78 4.48 -23.69
C TYR A 259 -1.30 4.85 -23.81
N GLU A 260 -0.42 3.90 -23.51
CA GLU A 260 1.03 4.07 -23.53
C GLU A 260 1.51 4.41 -24.94
N LEU A 261 1.04 3.67 -25.96
CA LEU A 261 1.38 3.93 -27.36
C LEU A 261 0.93 5.30 -27.86
N ARG A 262 -0.14 5.88 -27.30
CA ARG A 262 -0.58 7.24 -27.65
C ARG A 262 0.19 8.31 -26.89
N ARG A 263 0.65 8.01 -25.68
CA ARG A 263 1.30 8.98 -24.78
C ARG A 263 2.81 9.04 -24.96
N ALA A 264 3.43 7.95 -25.38
CA ALA A 264 4.87 7.83 -25.56
C ALA A 264 5.37 8.72 -26.71
N ASP A 265 6.41 9.50 -26.44
CA ASP A 265 7.13 10.26 -27.45
C ASP A 265 8.02 9.34 -28.32
N GLU A 266 8.55 8.28 -27.70
CA GLU A 266 9.41 7.28 -28.34
C GLU A 266 9.11 5.88 -27.79
N VAL A 267 9.20 4.88 -28.66
CA VAL A 267 9.11 3.46 -28.30
C VAL A 267 10.48 2.83 -28.47
N VAL A 268 11.02 2.27 -27.39
CA VAL A 268 12.34 1.63 -27.37
C VAL A 268 12.17 0.12 -27.25
N ASP A 269 12.52 -0.61 -28.32
CA ASP A 269 12.43 -2.06 -28.34
C ASP A 269 13.66 -2.71 -27.69
N LEU A 270 13.43 -3.56 -26.69
CA LEU A 270 14.45 -4.42 -26.07
C LEU A 270 14.08 -5.89 -26.24
N VAL A 271 14.40 -6.45 -27.41
CA VAL A 271 14.08 -7.85 -27.78
C VAL A 271 15.25 -8.82 -27.58
N VAL A 272 16.49 -8.31 -27.53
CA VAL A 272 17.67 -9.16 -27.42
C VAL A 272 17.89 -9.57 -25.96
N ARG A 273 17.70 -10.86 -25.66
CA ARG A 273 17.98 -11.41 -24.33
C ARG A 273 19.49 -11.60 -24.14
N PRO A 274 20.09 -11.17 -23.01
CA PRO A 274 21.53 -11.34 -22.75
C PRO A 274 22.02 -12.79 -22.79
N THR A 275 21.14 -13.75 -22.52
CA THR A 275 21.43 -15.19 -22.56
C THR A 275 21.39 -15.79 -23.96
N GLY A 276 20.95 -15.05 -24.97
CA GLY A 276 20.75 -15.54 -26.33
C GLY A 276 19.51 -16.44 -26.49
N LEU A 277 18.63 -16.51 -25.49
CA LEU A 277 17.37 -17.25 -25.59
C LEU A 277 16.47 -16.67 -26.69
N LEU A 278 16.03 -17.54 -27.60
CA LEU A 278 15.14 -17.19 -28.69
C LEU A 278 13.68 -17.23 -28.25
N ASP A 279 12.83 -16.51 -28.99
CA ASP A 279 11.38 -16.69 -28.88
C ASP A 279 11.00 -18.12 -29.30
N PRO A 280 10.01 -18.74 -28.63
CA PRO A 280 9.60 -20.10 -28.93
C PRO A 280 8.89 -20.21 -30.30
N GLU A 281 9.02 -21.36 -30.95
CA GLU A 281 8.26 -21.67 -32.17
C GLU A 281 6.77 -21.83 -31.86
N VAL A 282 5.91 -21.28 -32.74
CA VAL A 282 4.45 -21.36 -32.61
C VAL A 282 3.88 -22.29 -33.67
N ILE A 283 3.22 -23.36 -33.22
CA ILE A 283 2.60 -24.39 -34.08
C ILE A 283 1.08 -24.36 -33.89
N VAL A 284 0.34 -24.20 -34.99
CA VAL A 284 -1.13 -24.21 -34.98
C VAL A 284 -1.64 -25.58 -35.44
N ARG A 285 -2.43 -26.27 -34.61
CA ARG A 285 -3.00 -27.60 -34.89
C ARG A 285 -4.54 -27.57 -34.87
N PRO A 286 -5.24 -28.44 -35.62
CA PRO A 286 -6.69 -28.55 -35.59
C PRO A 286 -7.22 -28.99 -34.23
N THR A 287 -8.46 -28.61 -33.89
CA THR A 287 -9.11 -29.01 -32.63
C THR A 287 -9.49 -30.50 -32.57
N LYS A 288 -9.66 -31.14 -33.73
CA LYS A 288 -9.99 -32.57 -33.83
C LYS A 288 -8.80 -33.41 -33.37
N GLY A 289 -8.96 -34.15 -32.28
CA GLY A 289 -7.89 -34.99 -31.70
C GLY A 289 -6.88 -34.22 -30.84
N GLN A 290 -7.15 -32.96 -30.52
CA GLN A 290 -6.20 -32.08 -29.81
C GLN A 290 -5.74 -32.62 -28.45
N ILE A 291 -6.57 -33.39 -27.74
CA ILE A 291 -6.23 -33.92 -26.41
C ILE A 291 -5.26 -35.10 -26.54
N ASP A 292 -5.49 -36.00 -27.49
CA ASP A 292 -4.59 -37.13 -27.75
C ASP A 292 -3.22 -36.63 -28.23
N ASP A 293 -3.24 -35.64 -29.11
CA ASP A 293 -2.04 -34.93 -29.59
C ASP A 293 -1.27 -34.26 -28.44
N LEU A 294 -1.96 -33.50 -27.59
CA LEU A 294 -1.39 -32.87 -26.40
C LEU A 294 -0.76 -33.87 -25.44
N ILE A 295 -1.40 -35.03 -25.20
CA ILE A 295 -0.83 -36.08 -24.34
C ILE A 295 0.48 -36.62 -24.93
N GLY A 296 0.54 -36.81 -26.25
CA GLY A 296 1.77 -37.20 -26.95
C GLY A 296 2.90 -36.21 -26.69
N GLU A 297 2.62 -34.92 -26.84
CA GLU A 297 3.60 -33.84 -26.62
C GLU A 297 4.01 -33.71 -25.14
N ILE A 298 3.07 -33.88 -24.20
CA ILE A 298 3.37 -33.89 -22.76
C ILE A 298 4.36 -35.02 -22.44
N ASN A 299 4.08 -36.24 -22.90
CA ASN A 299 4.96 -37.38 -22.60
C ASN A 299 6.36 -37.18 -23.20
N ALA A 300 6.46 -36.72 -24.44
CA ALA A 300 7.74 -36.40 -25.07
C ALA A 300 8.51 -35.30 -24.31
N THR A 301 7.80 -34.33 -23.73
CA THR A 301 8.38 -33.25 -22.91
C THR A 301 8.88 -33.78 -21.55
N ILE A 302 8.12 -34.67 -20.92
CA ILE A 302 8.51 -35.33 -19.67
C ILE A 302 9.74 -36.22 -19.87
N GLU A 303 9.85 -36.94 -20.99
CA GLU A 303 11.01 -37.77 -21.32
C GLU A 303 12.32 -36.95 -21.41
N ARG A 304 12.24 -35.67 -21.80
CA ARG A 304 13.37 -34.73 -21.83
C ARG A 304 13.66 -34.09 -20.46
N GLY A 305 12.83 -34.35 -19.45
CA GLY A 305 12.92 -33.74 -18.13
C GLY A 305 12.40 -32.29 -18.08
N GLU A 306 11.62 -31.86 -19.09
CA GLU A 306 11.04 -30.51 -19.22
C GLU A 306 9.63 -30.44 -18.59
N ARG A 307 8.98 -29.27 -18.64
CA ARG A 307 7.66 -29.02 -18.02
C ARG A 307 6.69 -28.41 -19.03
N THR A 308 5.40 -28.67 -18.84
CA THR A 308 4.34 -28.18 -19.73
C THR A 308 3.39 -27.23 -19.01
N LEU A 309 3.07 -26.10 -19.65
CA LEU A 309 2.01 -25.17 -19.21
C LEU A 309 0.84 -25.24 -20.19
N ILE A 310 -0.39 -25.32 -19.67
CA ILE A 310 -1.61 -25.42 -20.48
C ILE A 310 -2.61 -24.37 -20.03
N THR A 311 -3.02 -23.49 -20.95
CA THR A 311 -4.06 -22.49 -20.71
C THR A 311 -5.39 -22.94 -21.31
N CYS A 312 -6.43 -22.99 -20.49
CA CYS A 312 -7.82 -23.24 -20.87
C CYS A 312 -8.64 -21.94 -20.83
N LEU A 313 -9.82 -21.94 -21.45
CA LEU A 313 -10.69 -20.74 -21.46
C LEU A 313 -11.55 -20.62 -20.20
N THR A 314 -11.89 -21.74 -19.57
CA THR A 314 -12.78 -21.77 -18.41
C THR A 314 -12.18 -22.57 -17.28
N GLN A 315 -12.61 -22.24 -16.06
CA GLN A 315 -12.20 -22.98 -14.86
C GLN A 315 -12.53 -24.46 -15.01
N ARG A 316 -13.78 -24.76 -15.38
CA ARG A 316 -14.27 -26.12 -15.61
C ARG A 316 -13.39 -26.93 -16.57
N GLN A 317 -12.99 -26.34 -17.71
CA GLN A 317 -12.09 -27.02 -18.64
C GLN A 317 -10.71 -27.31 -18.03
N ALA A 318 -10.16 -26.38 -17.27
CA ALA A 318 -8.89 -26.59 -16.57
C ALA A 318 -9.00 -27.72 -15.53
N GLU A 319 -10.10 -27.78 -14.77
CA GLU A 319 -10.34 -28.86 -13.79
C GLU A 319 -10.49 -30.21 -14.48
N ASP A 320 -11.36 -30.27 -15.49
CA ASP A 320 -11.67 -31.50 -16.23
C ASP A 320 -10.41 -32.04 -16.91
N LEU A 321 -9.59 -31.16 -17.53
CA LEU A 321 -8.34 -31.55 -18.16
C LEU A 321 -7.30 -32.02 -17.13
N ALA A 322 -7.13 -31.29 -16.03
CA ALA A 322 -6.18 -31.70 -14.99
C ALA A 322 -6.57 -33.04 -14.36
N ALA A 323 -7.85 -33.29 -14.13
CA ALA A 323 -8.36 -34.57 -13.64
C ALA A 323 -8.13 -35.69 -14.66
N TYR A 324 -8.38 -35.42 -15.94
CA TYR A 324 -8.14 -36.37 -17.02
C TYR A 324 -6.67 -36.77 -17.11
N LEU A 325 -5.74 -35.81 -17.09
CA LEU A 325 -4.30 -36.06 -17.12
C LEU A 325 -3.82 -36.83 -15.88
N LYS A 326 -4.35 -36.52 -14.68
CA LYS A 326 -4.08 -37.28 -13.45
C LYS A 326 -4.52 -38.73 -13.56
N ASN A 327 -5.70 -39.00 -14.14
CA ASN A 327 -6.21 -40.36 -14.33
C ASN A 327 -5.33 -41.19 -15.27
N LEU A 328 -4.61 -40.54 -16.19
CA LEU A 328 -3.62 -41.17 -17.06
C LEU A 328 -2.24 -41.34 -16.40
N GLY A 329 -2.08 -40.94 -15.14
CA GLY A 329 -0.84 -41.05 -14.37
C GLY A 329 0.14 -39.89 -14.57
N ILE A 330 -0.25 -38.82 -15.28
CA ILE A 330 0.60 -37.65 -15.50
C ILE A 330 0.54 -36.75 -14.25
N LYS A 331 1.70 -36.39 -13.69
CA LYS A 331 1.80 -35.52 -12.51
C LYS A 331 1.35 -34.10 -12.85
N THR A 332 0.07 -33.86 -12.69
CA THR A 332 -0.57 -32.62 -13.12
C THR A 332 -1.11 -31.85 -11.93
N HIS A 333 -1.00 -30.53 -11.96
CA HIS A 333 -1.72 -29.66 -11.05
C HIS A 333 -2.47 -28.59 -11.83
N TRP A 334 -3.56 -28.08 -11.26
CA TRP A 334 -4.29 -26.96 -11.82
C TRP A 334 -4.20 -25.74 -10.89
N LEU A 335 -3.96 -24.56 -11.47
CA LEU A 335 -4.02 -23.25 -10.83
C LEU A 335 -5.43 -22.66 -10.94
N HIS A 336 -6.17 -22.63 -9.82
CA HIS A 336 -7.44 -21.91 -9.74
C HIS A 336 -7.25 -20.45 -9.32
N ALA A 337 -8.19 -19.58 -9.70
CA ALA A 337 -8.10 -18.16 -9.36
C ALA A 337 -8.13 -17.90 -7.84
N GLN A 338 -8.75 -18.82 -7.09
CA GLN A 338 -8.86 -18.78 -5.62
C GLN A 338 -7.70 -19.47 -4.88
N VAL A 339 -6.64 -19.94 -5.59
CA VAL A 339 -5.46 -20.52 -4.94
C VAL A 339 -4.90 -19.41 -4.06
N ASP A 340 -4.71 -19.69 -2.77
CA ASP A 340 -4.17 -18.70 -1.85
C ASP A 340 -2.85 -18.16 -2.44
N THR A 341 -2.62 -16.86 -2.34
CA THR A 341 -1.38 -16.20 -2.74
C THR A 341 -0.12 -16.92 -2.23
N LEU A 342 -0.21 -17.63 -1.09
CA LEU A 342 0.89 -18.43 -0.53
C LEU A 342 1.08 -19.81 -1.18
N GLU A 343 0.05 -20.36 -1.82
CA GLU A 343 0.10 -21.68 -2.47
C GLU A 343 0.71 -21.62 -3.87
N ARG A 344 0.56 -20.50 -4.60
CA ARG A 344 1.14 -20.36 -5.95
C ARG A 344 2.67 -20.52 -5.99
N PRO A 345 3.47 -19.88 -5.11
CA PRO A 345 4.92 -20.07 -5.09
C PRO A 345 5.32 -21.51 -4.80
N VAL A 346 4.59 -22.19 -3.91
CA VAL A 346 4.80 -23.62 -3.62
C VAL A 346 4.59 -24.44 -4.88
N LEU A 347 3.52 -24.18 -5.61
CA LEU A 347 3.21 -24.93 -6.82
C LEU A 347 4.22 -24.70 -7.95
N LEU A 348 4.68 -23.47 -8.14
CA LEU A 348 5.74 -23.16 -9.11
C LEU A 348 7.08 -23.80 -8.72
N ARG A 349 7.38 -23.86 -7.42
CA ARG A 349 8.56 -24.58 -6.91
C ARG A 349 8.43 -26.07 -7.21
N ASP A 350 7.27 -26.66 -6.95
CA ASP A 350 7.02 -28.09 -7.17
C ASP A 350 7.07 -28.47 -8.66
N LEU A 351 6.62 -27.56 -9.55
CA LEU A 351 6.82 -27.67 -10.99
C LEU A 351 8.32 -27.70 -11.34
N ARG A 352 9.10 -26.74 -10.82
CA ARG A 352 10.56 -26.67 -11.06
C ARG A 352 11.30 -27.90 -10.52
N LEU A 353 10.85 -28.46 -9.39
CA LEU A 353 11.43 -29.64 -8.77
C LEU A 353 11.01 -30.97 -9.44
N GLY A 354 10.03 -30.96 -10.36
CA GLY A 354 9.52 -32.18 -10.99
C GLY A 354 8.62 -33.04 -10.10
N VAL A 355 8.09 -32.43 -9.03
CA VAL A 355 6.96 -32.98 -8.28
C VAL A 355 5.69 -32.91 -9.13
N VAL A 356 5.57 -31.83 -9.92
CA VAL A 356 4.56 -31.64 -10.95
C VAL A 356 5.26 -31.51 -12.29
N ASP A 357 4.73 -32.17 -13.32
CA ASP A 357 5.25 -32.13 -14.69
C ASP A 357 4.43 -31.19 -15.58
N VAL A 358 3.13 -31.07 -15.29
CA VAL A 358 2.16 -30.27 -16.07
C VAL A 358 1.37 -29.33 -15.18
N LEU A 359 1.27 -28.07 -15.58
CA LEU A 359 0.45 -27.06 -14.92
C LEU A 359 -0.67 -26.59 -15.86
N VAL A 360 -1.92 -26.74 -15.42
CA VAL A 360 -3.11 -26.29 -16.16
C VAL A 360 -3.67 -25.03 -15.49
N GLY A 361 -4.10 -24.03 -16.25
CA GLY A 361 -4.73 -22.83 -15.70
C GLY A 361 -5.53 -22.07 -16.75
N ILE A 362 -5.99 -20.87 -16.41
CA ILE A 362 -6.72 -19.99 -17.33
C ILE A 362 -5.81 -18.84 -17.74
N ASN A 363 -5.41 -18.04 -16.74
CA ASN A 363 -4.38 -17.04 -16.87
C ASN A 363 -3.17 -17.50 -16.05
N LEU A 364 -2.17 -18.06 -16.74
CA LEU A 364 -0.94 -18.60 -16.14
C LEU A 364 0.20 -17.57 -16.10
N LEU A 365 -0.03 -16.39 -16.66
CA LEU A 365 0.86 -15.24 -16.67
C LEU A 365 0.40 -14.20 -15.64
#